data_AF-A0A441ZEP3-F1
#
_entry.id   AF-A0A441ZEP3-F1
#
_cell.length_a   1.000
_cell.length_b   1.000
_cell.length_c   1.000
_cell.angle_alpha   90.00
_cell.angle_beta   90.00
_cell.angle_gamma   90.00
#
_symmetry.space_group_name_H-M   'P 1'
#
loop_
_entity.id
_entity.type
_entity.pdbx_description
1 polymer ?
#
loop_
_entity_poly.entity_id
_entity_poly.type
_entity_poly.pdbx_seq_one_letter_code
_entity_poly.pdbx_strand_id
1 'polypeptide(L)'
;MVIETDAAAGEWISITDAAARLSAAGDRIDRSTLSRYLKQHSEALPTREEGKSHLVEFGALVAHRGENIRLRTVPPISGQAPGLGTKAKSPPSRFAGSQSDGFARKAQADAEMREMDLAKRRGELTPTVEVDKAGRDAIALMQSAFERAIESEAASLSVKYGWDERVARIALKGFVRVGLDDFNREIRERLDQRERERVAGDVSQFDQASLQ
;
A
#
# COMPACT_ATOMS: atom_id res chain seq x y z
N MET A 1 -34.35 13.74 -17.26
CA MET A 1 -33.41 13.59 -18.39
C MET A 1 -32.12 13.07 -17.78
N VAL A 2 -31.95 11.75 -17.85
CA VAL A 2 -30.82 11.01 -17.30
C VAL A 2 -29.70 11.12 -18.32
N ILE A 3 -28.52 11.58 -17.89
CA ILE A 3 -27.29 11.39 -18.67
C ILE A 3 -26.39 10.51 -17.82
N GLU A 4 -26.05 9.39 -18.44
CA GLU A 4 -25.45 8.17 -17.93
C GLU A 4 -24.12 8.39 -17.20
N THR A 5 -24.02 7.74 -16.04
CA THR A 5 -22.76 7.31 -15.42
C THR A 5 -22.19 6.13 -16.20
N ASP A 6 -21.20 6.38 -17.07
CA ASP A 6 -20.31 5.33 -17.56
C ASP A 6 -18.99 5.94 -18.08
N ALA A 7 -17.97 6.08 -17.23
CA ALA A 7 -16.63 6.54 -17.64
C ALA A 7 -15.50 6.03 -16.73
N ALA A 8 -15.66 4.83 -16.15
CA ALA A 8 -14.58 4.12 -15.47
C ALA A 8 -13.84 3.13 -16.42
N ALA A 9 -13.86 3.41 -17.74
CA ALA A 9 -13.20 2.60 -18.76
C ALA A 9 -12.28 3.47 -19.64
N GLY A 10 -10.97 3.35 -19.37
CA GLY A 10 -9.81 3.67 -20.20
C GLY A 10 -9.88 4.75 -21.28
N GLU A 11 -9.71 6.01 -20.89
CA GLU A 11 -9.30 7.05 -21.85
C GLU A 11 -7.87 6.75 -22.34
N TRP A 12 -7.76 6.30 -23.59
CA TRP A 12 -6.49 6.09 -24.28
C TRP A 12 -5.98 7.43 -24.79
N ILE A 13 -4.88 7.88 -24.21
CA ILE A 13 -4.32 9.21 -24.48
C ILE A 13 -2.87 9.08 -24.97
N SER A 14 -2.43 10.02 -25.80
CA SER A 14 -1.03 10.04 -26.27
C SER A 14 -0.06 10.20 -25.10
N ILE A 15 1.14 9.61 -25.19
CA ILE A 15 2.18 9.78 -24.15
C ILE A 15 2.48 11.26 -23.88
N THR A 16 2.41 12.12 -24.91
CA THR A 16 2.67 13.56 -24.76
C THR A 16 1.58 14.22 -23.92
N ASP A 17 0.31 13.93 -24.20
CA ASP A 17 -0.82 14.52 -23.49
C ASP A 17 -0.97 13.91 -22.07
N ALA A 18 -0.62 12.63 -21.90
CA ALA A 18 -0.52 11.98 -20.59
C ALA A 18 0.51 12.68 -19.69
N ALA A 19 1.70 12.98 -20.21
CA ALA A 19 2.75 13.68 -19.47
C ALA A 19 2.31 15.11 -19.08
N ALA A 20 1.62 15.82 -19.97
CA ALA A 20 1.06 17.14 -19.70
C ALA A 20 -0.01 17.10 -18.61
N ARG A 21 -0.94 16.14 -18.68
CA ARG A 21 -2.00 15.97 -17.67
C ARG A 21 -1.46 15.55 -16.31
N LEU A 22 -0.48 14.64 -16.26
CA LEU A 22 0.20 14.24 -15.02
C LEU A 22 0.96 15.41 -14.39
N SER A 23 1.65 16.20 -15.21
CA SER A 23 2.35 17.40 -14.74
C SER A 23 1.40 18.47 -14.21
N ALA A 24 0.23 18.65 -14.84
CA ALA A 24 -0.82 19.53 -14.36
C ALA A 24 -1.46 19.05 -13.03
N ALA A 25 -1.52 17.73 -12.83
CA ALA A 25 -2.00 17.10 -11.60
C ALA A 25 -0.96 17.10 -10.45
N GLY A 26 0.21 17.72 -10.65
CA GLY A 26 1.26 17.88 -9.63
C GLY A 26 2.42 16.89 -9.74
N ASP A 27 2.35 15.92 -10.66
CA ASP A 27 3.39 14.93 -10.91
C ASP A 27 4.24 15.36 -12.11
N ARG A 28 5.22 16.24 -11.85
CA ARG A 28 6.09 16.84 -12.88
C ARG A 28 6.90 15.76 -13.59
N ILE A 29 6.46 15.39 -14.80
CA ILE A 29 7.15 14.40 -15.61
C ILE A 29 7.22 14.79 -17.08
N ASP A 30 8.42 14.57 -17.64
CA ASP A 30 8.69 14.79 -19.05
C ASP A 30 8.32 13.56 -19.88
N ARG A 31 8.01 13.79 -21.16
CA ARG A 31 7.66 12.75 -22.15
C ARG A 31 8.67 11.60 -22.20
N SER A 32 9.97 11.90 -22.13
CA SER A 32 11.06 10.92 -22.18
C SER A 32 11.07 10.02 -20.94
N THR A 33 10.84 10.60 -19.77
CA THR A 33 10.74 9.90 -18.48
C THR A 33 9.52 8.99 -18.47
N LEU A 34 8.37 9.49 -18.95
CA LEU A 34 7.16 8.68 -19.06
C LEU A 34 7.33 7.52 -20.05
N SER A 35 7.98 7.74 -21.20
CA SER A 35 8.27 6.68 -22.16
C SER A 35 9.19 5.59 -21.59
N ARG A 36 10.23 5.97 -20.83
CA ARG A 36 11.09 4.99 -20.13
C ARG A 36 10.30 4.21 -19.06
N TYR A 37 9.44 4.90 -18.31
CA TYR A 37 8.60 4.28 -17.28
C TYR A 37 7.66 3.23 -17.87
N LEU A 38 6.99 3.54 -18.98
CA LEU A 38 6.10 2.61 -19.68
C LEU A 38 6.84 1.39 -20.22
N LYS A 39 8.08 1.56 -20.72
CA LYS A 39 8.92 0.42 -21.14
C LYS A 39 9.37 -0.47 -19.99
N GLN A 40 9.56 0.10 -18.80
CA GLN A 40 9.96 -0.64 -17.60
C GLN A 40 8.77 -1.41 -16.99
N HIS A 41 7.56 -0.88 -17.15
CA HIS A 41 6.32 -1.44 -16.60
C HIS A 41 5.35 -1.92 -17.69
N SER A 42 5.88 -2.46 -18.78
CA SER A 42 5.08 -2.91 -19.94
C SER A 42 4.17 -4.11 -19.63
N GLU A 43 4.47 -4.87 -18.58
CA GLU A 43 3.65 -6.00 -18.12
C GLU A 43 2.39 -5.52 -17.37
N ALA A 44 2.44 -4.35 -16.73
CA ALA A 44 1.36 -3.81 -15.90
C ALA A 44 0.56 -2.71 -16.60
N LEU A 45 1.16 -2.01 -17.58
CA LEU A 45 0.54 -0.92 -18.31
C LEU A 45 0.45 -1.26 -19.80
N PRO A 46 -0.74 -1.63 -20.32
CA PRO A 46 -0.90 -1.91 -21.73
C PRO A 46 -0.71 -0.62 -22.54
N THR A 47 0.15 -0.68 -23.55
CA THR A 47 0.37 0.42 -24.50
C THR A 47 -0.14 0.01 -25.88
N ARG A 48 -0.83 0.92 -26.57
CA ARG A 48 -1.34 0.69 -27.92
C ARG A 48 -0.62 1.60 -28.90
N GLU A 49 -0.29 1.10 -30.08
CA GLU A 49 0.26 1.92 -31.17
C GLU A 49 -0.87 2.25 -32.14
N GLU A 50 -1.15 3.54 -32.31
CA GLU A 50 -2.07 4.02 -33.33
C GLU A 50 -1.32 5.00 -34.25
N GLY A 51 -0.93 4.49 -35.43
CA GLY A 51 -0.17 5.25 -36.42
C GLY A 51 1.23 5.63 -35.93
N LYS A 52 1.48 6.92 -35.70
CA LYS A 52 2.77 7.46 -35.22
C LYS A 52 2.78 7.77 -33.72
N SER A 53 1.69 7.49 -33.03
CA SER A 53 1.50 7.85 -31.62
C SER A 53 1.36 6.60 -30.77
N HIS A 54 2.06 6.59 -29.64
CA HIS A 54 1.85 5.60 -28.60
C HIS A 54 0.76 6.12 -27.66
N LEU A 55 -0.26 5.29 -27.44
CA LEU A 55 -1.38 5.53 -26.57
C LEU A 55 -1.24 4.74 -25.28
N VAL A 56 -1.66 5.35 -24.18
CA VAL A 56 -1.64 4.78 -22.85
C VAL A 56 -2.98 5.02 -22.21
N GLU A 57 -3.47 4.04 -21.46
CA GLU A 57 -4.66 4.19 -20.66
C GLU A 57 -4.40 5.11 -19.46
N PHE A 58 -5.03 6.30 -19.46
CA PHE A 58 -4.74 7.34 -18.47
C PHE A 58 -5.11 6.92 -17.05
N GLY A 59 -6.25 6.23 -16.87
CA GLY A 59 -6.72 5.76 -15.57
C GLY A 59 -5.76 4.74 -14.93
N ALA A 60 -5.35 3.73 -15.72
CA ALA A 60 -4.38 2.73 -15.28
C ALA A 60 -3.01 3.35 -14.97
N LEU A 61 -2.58 4.33 -15.77
CA LEU A 61 -1.33 5.05 -15.55
C LEU A 61 -1.35 5.84 -14.23
N VAL A 62 -2.42 6.55 -13.93
CA VAL A 62 -2.56 7.32 -12.67
C VAL A 62 -2.57 6.38 -11.47
N ALA A 63 -3.34 5.29 -11.51
CA ALA A 63 -3.42 4.31 -10.42
C ALA A 63 -2.06 3.66 -10.16
N HIS A 64 -1.42 3.12 -11.22
CA HIS A 64 -0.13 2.46 -11.10
C HIS A 64 0.97 3.43 -10.63
N ARG A 65 0.91 4.70 -11.02
CA ARG A 65 1.85 5.71 -10.51
C ARG A 65 1.53 6.13 -9.08
N GLY A 66 0.26 6.24 -8.68
CA GLY A 66 -0.12 6.48 -7.28
C GLY A 66 0.47 5.44 -6.32
N GLU A 67 0.59 4.20 -6.76
CA GLU A 67 1.20 3.10 -6.01
C GLU A 67 2.74 3.09 -6.06
N ASN A 68 3.33 3.51 -7.19
CA ASN A 68 4.76 3.35 -7.47
C ASN A 68 5.58 4.67 -7.46
N ILE A 69 4.96 5.82 -7.19
CA ILE A 69 5.68 7.08 -7.05
C ILE A 69 6.59 6.95 -5.83
N ARG A 70 7.89 6.79 -6.09
CA ARG A 70 8.93 7.21 -5.15
C ARG A 70 8.72 8.71 -4.96
N LEU A 71 7.95 9.08 -3.94
CA LEU A 71 7.82 10.46 -3.47
C LEU A 71 9.24 10.93 -3.12
N ARG A 72 9.94 11.51 -4.10
CA ARG A 72 11.00 12.44 -3.78
C ARG A 72 10.25 13.63 -3.20
N THR A 73 10.09 13.61 -1.90
CA THR A 73 9.79 14.80 -1.11
C THR A 73 10.85 15.81 -1.50
N VAL A 74 10.50 16.71 -2.41
CA VAL A 74 11.37 17.83 -2.76
C VAL A 74 11.34 18.72 -1.53
N PRO A 75 12.45 18.89 -0.80
CA PRO A 75 12.48 19.84 0.30
C PRO A 75 12.19 21.22 -0.30
N PRO A 76 11.39 22.07 0.37
CA PRO A 76 11.19 23.44 -0.09
C PRO A 76 12.57 24.11 -0.17
N ILE A 77 12.91 24.58 -1.37
CA ILE A 77 14.15 25.29 -1.67
C ILE A 77 14.15 26.55 -0.79
N SER A 78 14.90 26.47 0.30
CA SER A 78 15.15 27.57 1.22
C SER A 78 16.45 28.24 0.80
N GLY A 79 16.36 29.48 0.33
CA GLY A 79 17.36 30.53 0.52
C GLY A 79 18.75 30.34 -0.10
N GLN A 80 19.03 31.14 -1.14
CA GLN A 80 20.38 31.58 -1.47
C GLN A 80 21.03 32.32 -0.30
N ALA A 81 22.29 32.00 0.03
CA ALA A 81 23.34 32.99 0.28
C ALA A 81 24.75 32.38 0.10
N PRO A 82 25.75 33.15 -0.37
CA PRO A 82 27.00 32.61 -0.90
C PRO A 82 28.21 32.78 0.03
N GLY A 83 29.17 31.85 -0.10
CA GLY A 83 30.58 32.08 0.24
C GLY A 83 31.12 31.27 1.42
N LEU A 84 31.99 30.30 1.14
CA LEU A 84 33.44 30.39 1.38
C LEU A 84 34.11 29.09 0.90
N GLY A 85 35.22 29.23 0.19
CA GLY A 85 35.87 28.15 -0.53
C GLY A 85 36.48 27.07 0.37
N THR A 86 36.23 25.83 -0.01
CA THR A 86 37.08 24.68 0.36
C THR A 86 37.50 23.97 -0.91
N LYS A 87 38.83 23.80 -1.01
CA LYS A 87 39.58 23.25 -2.13
C LYS A 87 38.94 21.97 -2.68
N ALA A 88 38.81 21.94 -4.00
CA ALA A 88 38.41 20.78 -4.79
C ALA A 88 39.23 19.54 -4.42
N LYS A 89 38.63 18.61 -3.70
CA LYS A 89 38.97 17.19 -3.81
C LYS A 89 38.23 16.68 -5.03
N SER A 90 39.00 16.25 -6.02
CA SER A 90 38.54 15.57 -7.22
C SER A 90 37.46 14.53 -6.88
N PRO A 91 36.37 14.42 -7.66
CA PRO A 91 35.36 13.41 -7.41
C PRO A 91 36.02 12.03 -7.59
N PRO A 92 35.75 11.04 -6.72
CA PRO A 92 36.12 9.68 -7.04
C PRO A 92 35.46 9.31 -8.37
N SER A 93 36.29 8.84 -9.29
CA SER A 93 35.90 8.30 -10.59
C SER A 93 34.62 7.47 -10.45
N ARG A 94 33.56 7.89 -11.16
CA ARG A 94 32.24 7.23 -11.19
C ARG A 94 32.25 5.87 -11.92
N PHE A 95 33.41 5.24 -12.07
CA PHE A 95 33.57 4.01 -12.83
C PHE A 95 34.65 3.12 -12.19
N ALA A 96 34.32 2.56 -11.02
CA ALA A 96 35.05 1.45 -10.42
C ALA A 96 34.10 0.31 -10.03
N GLY A 97 33.03 0.12 -10.81
CA GLY A 97 32.28 -1.12 -10.80
C GLY A 97 33.04 -2.14 -11.66
N SER A 98 33.94 -2.90 -11.05
CA SER A 98 34.47 -4.12 -11.65
C SER A 98 33.28 -4.96 -12.13
N GLN A 99 33.34 -5.54 -13.33
CA GLN A 99 32.27 -6.43 -13.83
C GLN A 99 31.95 -7.57 -12.84
N SER A 100 32.89 -7.92 -11.95
CA SER A 100 32.67 -8.86 -10.85
C SER A 100 31.66 -8.38 -9.79
N ASP A 101 31.60 -7.07 -9.50
CA ASP A 101 30.66 -6.48 -8.53
C ASP A 101 29.22 -6.46 -9.10
N GLY A 102 29.08 -6.20 -10.41
CA GLY A 102 27.80 -6.34 -11.11
C GLY A 102 27.29 -7.79 -11.14
N PHE A 103 28.19 -8.76 -11.34
CA PHE A 103 27.86 -10.19 -11.33
C PHE A 103 27.48 -10.69 -9.93
N ALA A 104 28.20 -10.25 -8.89
CA ALA A 104 27.90 -10.60 -7.50
C ALA A 104 26.51 -10.10 -7.06
N ARG A 105 26.16 -8.85 -7.40
CA ARG A 105 24.84 -8.28 -7.12
C ARG A 105 23.72 -9.00 -7.87
N LYS A 106 23.96 -9.39 -9.12
CA LYS A 106 22.99 -10.16 -9.90
C LYS A 106 22.81 -11.57 -9.33
N ALA A 107 23.90 -12.24 -8.96
CA ALA A 107 23.85 -13.57 -8.34
C ALA A 107 23.14 -13.53 -6.97
N GLN A 108 23.33 -12.46 -6.19
CA GLN A 108 22.64 -12.28 -4.93
C GLN A 108 21.14 -12.02 -5.11
N ALA A 109 20.76 -11.16 -6.05
CA ALA A 109 19.34 -10.96 -6.39
C ALA A 109 18.68 -12.25 -6.92
N ASP A 110 19.39 -13.02 -7.75
CA ASP A 110 18.91 -14.31 -8.27
C ASP A 110 18.83 -15.39 -7.17
N ALA A 111 19.62 -15.27 -6.09
CA ALA A 111 19.54 -16.14 -4.92
C ALA A 111 18.34 -15.76 -4.04
N GLU A 112 18.16 -14.47 -3.76
CA GLU A 112 17.03 -13.93 -3.00
C GLU A 112 15.68 -14.24 -3.68
N MET A 113 15.60 -14.13 -5.02
CA MET A 113 14.39 -14.52 -5.75
C MET A 113 14.09 -16.02 -5.63
N ARG A 114 15.11 -16.87 -5.69
CA ARG A 114 14.92 -18.32 -5.51
C ARG A 114 14.51 -18.68 -4.09
N GLU A 115 15.03 -17.97 -3.09
CA GLU A 115 14.64 -18.14 -1.70
C GLU A 115 13.18 -17.73 -1.47
N MET A 116 12.76 -16.58 -2.03
CA MET A 116 11.36 -16.14 -2.02
C MET A 116 10.43 -17.15 -2.72
N ASP A 117 10.85 -17.74 -3.84
CA ASP A 117 10.05 -18.75 -4.55
C ASP A 117 9.98 -20.08 -3.79
N LEU A 118 11.05 -20.48 -3.09
CA LEU A 118 11.03 -21.62 -2.20
C LEU A 118 10.12 -21.39 -0.99
N ALA A 119 10.16 -20.19 -0.39
CA ALA A 119 9.29 -19.80 0.71
C ALA A 119 7.80 -19.77 0.29
N LYS A 120 7.50 -19.29 -0.93
CA LYS A 120 6.16 -19.37 -1.53
C LYS A 120 5.70 -20.83 -1.69
N ARG A 121 6.56 -21.70 -2.22
CA ARG A 121 6.26 -23.13 -2.42
C ARG A 121 6.10 -23.89 -1.10
N ARG A 122 6.79 -23.48 -0.04
CA ARG A 122 6.64 -24.01 1.31
C ARG A 122 5.43 -23.46 2.07
N GLY A 123 4.72 -22.47 1.50
CA GLY A 123 3.58 -21.83 2.15
C GLY A 123 3.95 -20.94 3.33
N GLU A 124 5.22 -20.55 3.45
CA GLU A 124 5.73 -19.69 4.53
C GLU A 124 5.41 -18.19 4.27
N LEU A 125 4.98 -17.86 3.05
CA LEU A 125 4.56 -16.52 2.66
C LEU A 125 3.04 -16.49 2.50
N THR A 126 2.34 -15.84 3.43
CA THR A 126 0.92 -15.52 3.28
C THR A 126 0.79 -14.16 2.59
N PRO A 127 0.11 -14.08 1.43
CA PRO A 127 -0.11 -12.80 0.76
C PRO A 127 -0.91 -11.87 1.68
N THR A 128 -0.45 -10.64 1.84
CA THR A 128 -1.12 -9.61 2.66
C THR A 128 -2.56 -9.35 2.21
N VAL A 129 -2.82 -9.46 0.91
CA VAL A 129 -4.15 -9.30 0.31
C VAL A 129 -5.12 -10.40 0.77
N GLU A 130 -4.65 -11.64 0.89
CA GLU A 130 -5.49 -12.75 1.36
C GLU A 130 -5.84 -12.59 2.84
N VAL A 131 -4.88 -12.14 3.65
CA VAL A 131 -5.10 -11.86 5.07
C VAL A 131 -6.09 -10.72 5.26
N ASP A 132 -5.96 -9.63 4.51
CA ASP A 132 -6.89 -8.50 4.58
C ASP A 132 -8.31 -8.91 4.15
N LYS A 133 -8.44 -9.65 3.04
CA LYS A 133 -9.72 -10.17 2.59
C LYS A 133 -10.35 -11.09 3.64
N ALA A 134 -9.59 -12.07 4.14
CA ALA A 134 -10.08 -12.98 5.18
C ALA A 134 -10.48 -12.25 6.46
N GLY A 135 -9.75 -11.19 6.83
CA GLY A 135 -10.10 -10.33 7.95
C GLY A 135 -11.42 -9.61 7.77
N ARG A 136 -11.65 -9.01 6.59
CA ARG A 136 -12.93 -8.35 6.25
C ARG A 136 -14.09 -9.33 6.22
N ASP A 137 -13.88 -10.50 5.63
CA ASP A 137 -14.89 -11.57 5.56
C ASP A 137 -15.25 -12.08 6.96
N ALA A 138 -14.26 -12.25 7.84
CA ALA A 138 -14.47 -12.66 9.24
C ALA A 138 -15.28 -11.61 10.03
N ILE A 139 -14.99 -10.32 9.85
CA ILE A 139 -15.76 -9.24 10.51
C ILE A 139 -17.21 -9.24 10.01
N ALA A 140 -17.43 -9.41 8.71
CA ALA A 140 -18.77 -9.47 8.13
C ALA A 140 -19.56 -10.67 8.67
N LEU A 141 -18.93 -11.85 8.73
CA LEU A 141 -19.54 -13.05 9.31
C LEU A 141 -19.90 -12.85 10.78
N MET A 142 -19.00 -12.25 11.56
CA MET A 142 -19.23 -11.94 12.97
C MET A 142 -20.43 -10.99 13.16
N GLN A 143 -20.52 -9.92 12.37
CA GLN A 143 -21.65 -8.98 12.42
C GLN A 143 -22.98 -9.68 12.10
N SER A 144 -23.00 -10.53 11.08
CA SER A 144 -24.19 -11.32 10.72
C SER A 144 -24.61 -12.30 11.82
N ALA A 145 -23.64 -12.86 12.55
CA ALA A 145 -23.90 -13.75 13.67
C ALA A 145 -24.48 -12.99 14.87
N PHE A 146 -23.98 -11.79 15.16
CA PHE A 146 -24.55 -10.92 16.20
C PHE A 146 -25.99 -10.53 15.89
N GLU A 147 -26.31 -10.17 14.65
CA GLU A 147 -27.69 -9.83 14.28
C GLU A 147 -28.66 -10.98 14.52
N ARG A 148 -28.28 -12.21 14.15
CA ARG A 148 -29.09 -13.41 14.42
C ARG A 148 -29.23 -13.69 15.92
N ALA A 149 -28.16 -13.52 16.68
CA ALA A 149 -28.17 -13.71 18.12
C ALA A 149 -29.10 -12.70 18.83
N ILE A 150 -29.08 -11.43 18.39
CA ILE A 150 -29.95 -10.38 18.93
C ILE A 150 -31.43 -10.73 18.74
N GLU A 151 -31.81 -11.26 17.58
CA GLU A 151 -33.21 -11.62 17.31
C GLU A 151 -33.67 -12.75 18.24
N SER A 152 -32.84 -13.79 18.41
CA SER A 152 -33.11 -14.91 19.32
C SER A 152 -33.18 -14.46 20.79
N GLU A 153 -32.26 -13.61 21.22
CA GLU A 153 -32.22 -13.14 22.61
C GLU A 153 -33.37 -12.18 22.93
N ALA A 154 -33.74 -11.29 21.99
CA ALA A 154 -34.88 -10.41 22.20
C ALA A 154 -36.19 -11.21 22.39
N ALA A 155 -36.40 -12.26 21.61
CA ALA A 155 -37.53 -13.18 21.79
C ALA A 155 -37.46 -13.89 23.16
N SER A 156 -36.26 -14.33 23.58
CA SER A 156 -36.07 -14.94 24.90
C SER A 156 -36.39 -13.98 26.05
N LEU A 157 -35.95 -12.72 25.95
CA LEU A 157 -36.18 -11.68 26.96
C LEU A 157 -37.64 -11.28 27.05
N SER A 158 -38.35 -11.25 25.92
CA SER A 158 -39.80 -11.03 25.88
C SER A 158 -40.55 -12.09 26.66
N VAL A 159 -40.23 -13.38 26.44
CA VAL A 159 -40.88 -14.49 27.16
C VAL A 159 -40.50 -14.50 28.65
N LYS A 160 -39.23 -14.27 28.99
CA LYS A 160 -38.75 -14.36 30.38
C LYS A 160 -39.19 -13.20 31.26
N TYR A 161 -39.20 -11.99 30.72
CA TYR A 161 -39.35 -10.76 31.50
C TYR A 161 -40.52 -9.89 31.03
N GLY A 162 -41.25 -10.29 29.99
CA GLY A 162 -42.36 -9.52 29.43
C GLY A 162 -41.91 -8.24 28.72
N TRP A 163 -40.64 -8.15 28.32
CA TRP A 163 -40.10 -6.97 27.66
C TRP A 163 -40.53 -6.86 26.20
N ASP A 164 -40.76 -5.63 25.74
CA ASP A 164 -41.01 -5.39 24.33
C ASP A 164 -39.78 -5.76 23.50
N GLU A 165 -39.95 -6.71 22.57
CA GLU A 165 -38.92 -7.19 21.66
C GLU A 165 -38.28 -6.07 20.85
N ARG A 166 -39.05 -5.03 20.50
CA ARG A 166 -38.50 -3.90 19.74
C ARG A 166 -37.50 -3.12 20.59
N VAL A 167 -37.84 -2.86 21.85
CA VAL A 167 -36.96 -2.14 22.78
C VAL A 167 -35.73 -2.99 23.12
N ALA A 168 -35.91 -4.29 23.38
CA ALA A 168 -34.80 -5.20 23.64
C ALA A 168 -33.82 -5.28 22.47
N ARG A 169 -34.31 -5.35 21.22
CA ARG A 169 -33.45 -5.34 20.03
C ARG A 169 -32.65 -4.06 19.88
N ILE A 170 -33.26 -2.90 20.13
CA ILE A 170 -32.57 -1.61 20.06
C ILE A 170 -31.47 -1.54 21.11
N ALA A 171 -31.76 -1.97 22.35
CA ALA A 171 -30.77 -1.99 23.43
C ALA A 171 -29.59 -2.91 23.10
N LEU A 172 -29.86 -4.15 22.68
CA LEU A 172 -28.82 -5.13 22.33
C LEU A 172 -27.97 -4.68 21.13
N LYS A 173 -28.58 -4.05 20.10
CA LYS A 173 -27.82 -3.44 18.99
C LYS A 173 -26.90 -2.33 19.48
N GLY A 174 -27.35 -1.52 20.44
CA GLY A 174 -26.53 -0.51 21.11
C GLY A 174 -25.31 -1.12 21.81
N PHE A 175 -25.52 -2.20 22.58
CA PHE A 175 -24.45 -2.93 23.25
C PHE A 175 -23.42 -3.51 22.27
N VAL A 176 -23.87 -4.10 21.16
CA VAL A 176 -22.94 -4.64 20.15
C VAL A 176 -22.08 -3.53 19.55
N ARG A 177 -22.63 -2.34 19.27
CA ARG A 177 -21.86 -1.21 18.74
C ARG A 177 -20.76 -0.78 19.72
N VAL A 178 -21.12 -0.54 20.99
CA VAL A 178 -20.16 -0.14 22.02
C VAL A 178 -19.10 -1.22 22.24
N GLY A 179 -19.52 -2.48 22.31
CA GLY A 179 -18.60 -3.61 22.49
C GLY A 179 -17.60 -3.76 21.33
N LEU A 180 -18.02 -3.51 20.09
CA LEU A 180 -17.12 -3.50 18.93
C LEU A 180 -16.12 -2.35 18.98
N ASP A 181 -16.54 -1.16 19.41
CA ASP A 181 -15.65 -0.01 19.56
C ASP A 181 -14.59 -0.24 20.64
N ASP A 182 -15.00 -0.80 21.78
CA ASP A 182 -14.10 -1.17 22.88
C ASP A 182 -13.12 -2.28 22.47
N PHE A 183 -13.62 -3.31 21.77
CA PHE A 183 -12.80 -4.38 21.23
C PHE A 183 -11.75 -3.87 20.22
N ASN A 184 -12.16 -2.99 19.31
CA ASN A 184 -11.25 -2.38 18.33
C ASN A 184 -10.16 -1.54 19.01
N ARG A 185 -10.51 -0.81 20.07
CA ARG A 185 -9.55 -0.04 20.86
C ARG A 185 -8.53 -0.97 21.53
N GLU A 186 -9.00 -1.99 22.24
CA GLU A 186 -8.13 -2.96 22.93
C GLU A 186 -7.19 -3.68 21.96
N ILE A 187 -7.67 -4.08 20.77
CA ILE A 187 -6.82 -4.69 19.75
C ILE A 187 -5.70 -3.75 19.32
N ARG A 188 -6.03 -2.48 19.02
CA ARG A 188 -5.02 -1.50 18.58
C ARG A 188 -3.98 -1.27 19.66
N GLU A 189 -4.41 -1.10 20.91
CA GLU A 189 -3.50 -0.92 22.04
C GLU A 189 -2.54 -2.11 22.21
N ARG A 190 -3.04 -3.35 22.08
CA ARG A 190 -2.20 -4.55 22.16
C ARG A 190 -1.26 -4.71 20.96
N LEU A 191 -1.69 -4.35 19.76
CA LEU A 191 -0.84 -4.36 18.57
C LEU A 191 0.29 -3.33 18.71
N ASP A 192 -0.04 -2.12 19.15
CA ASP A 192 0.94 -1.06 19.42
C ASP A 192 1.92 -1.47 20.52
N GLN A 193 1.43 -2.12 21.59
CA GLN A 193 2.29 -2.64 22.65
C GLN A 193 3.26 -3.69 22.12
N ARG A 194 2.79 -4.66 21.32
CA ARG A 194 3.65 -5.69 20.72
C ARG A 194 4.67 -5.10 19.76
N GLU A 195 4.30 -4.10 18.98
CA GLU A 195 5.25 -3.44 18.08
C GLU A 195 6.33 -2.70 18.88
N ARG A 196 5.96 -2.03 19.98
CA ARG A 196 6.93 -1.41 20.90
C ARG A 196 7.86 -2.44 21.54
N GLU A 197 7.32 -3.57 21.99
CA GLU A 197 8.11 -4.68 22.55
C GLU A 197 9.08 -5.26 21.51
N ARG A 198 8.63 -5.43 20.26
CA ARG A 198 9.47 -5.89 19.16
C ARG A 198 10.61 -4.92 18.87
N VAL A 199 10.31 -3.62 18.72
CA VAL A 199 11.33 -2.60 18.47
C VAL A 199 12.31 -2.49 19.64
N ALA A 200 11.84 -2.55 20.89
CA ALA A 200 12.71 -2.52 22.07
C ALA A 200 13.59 -3.78 22.21
N GLY A 201 13.06 -4.95 21.82
CA GLY A 201 13.81 -6.21 21.78
C GLY A 201 14.87 -6.23 20.67
N ASP A 202 14.55 -5.69 19.51
CA ASP A 202 15.46 -5.60 18.36
C ASP A 202 16.62 -4.63 18.66
N VAL A 203 16.33 -3.47 19.26
CA VAL A 203 17.36 -2.51 19.72
C VAL A 203 18.29 -3.14 20.76
N SER A 204 17.79 -3.99 21.66
CA SER A 204 18.61 -4.70 22.65
C SER A 204 19.53 -5.77 22.03
N GLN A 205 19.17 -6.32 20.86
CA GLN A 205 19.98 -7.32 20.15
C GLN A 205 21.12 -6.67 19.36
N PHE A 206 20.90 -5.48 18.78
CA PHE A 206 21.94 -4.72 18.06
C PHE A 206 23.01 -4.10 18.98
N ASP A 207 22.65 -3.71 20.21
CA ASP A 207 23.62 -3.15 21.18
C ASP A 207 24.57 -4.22 21.76
N GLN A 208 24.17 -5.50 21.83
CA GLN A 208 25.07 -6.57 22.30
C GLN A 208 26.07 -7.01 21.22
N ALA A 209 25.70 -6.92 19.94
CA ALA A 209 26.56 -7.32 18.82
C ALA A 209 27.68 -6.32 18.51
N SER A 210 27.61 -5.10 19.06
CA SER A 210 28.60 -4.03 18.84
C SER A 210 29.63 -3.88 19.97
N LEU A 211 29.56 -4.73 20.99
CA LEU A 211 30.43 -4.75 22.17
C LEU A 211 31.33 -6.00 22.29
N GLN A 212 31.38 -6.85 21.27
CA GLN A 212 32.33 -7.98 21.15
C GLN A 212 33.31 -7.76 20.00
#